data_AF-A0A544TP16-F1
#
_entry.id   AF-A0A544TP16-F1
#
_cell.length_a   1.000
_cell.length_b   1.000
_cell.length_c   1.000
_cell.angle_alpha   90.00
_cell.angle_beta   90.00
_cell.angle_gamma   90.00
#
_symmetry.space_group_name_H-M   'P 1'
#
loop_
_entity.id
_entity.type
_entity.pdbx_description
1 polymer ?
#
loop_
_entity_poly.entity_id
_entity_poly.type
_entity_poly.pdbx_seq_one_letter_code
_entity_poly.pdbx_strand_id
1 'polypeptide(L)'
;MQNELNQLMMKLEKSIMNEDFIDVTYDIVEEIEEREDAFEAIQPIFKLMEKYPNINFGRPGPLVHFVEKFYKNGYEEKLVESLKRQPTQHTVWMLNRVINGSQGDRKEYFINVLDSIIAFPNLDDEIVSLASHFKSLHE
;
A
#
# COMPACT_ATOMS: atom_id res chain seq x y z
N MET A 1 13.88 -19.54 3.57
CA MET A 1 12.74 -18.65 3.88
C MET A 1 13.07 -17.18 3.67
N GLN A 2 13.67 -16.42 4.60
CA GLN A 2 13.90 -14.96 4.40
C GLN A 2 14.68 -14.60 3.12
N ASN A 3 15.68 -15.41 2.74
CA ASN A 3 16.49 -15.16 1.54
C ASN A 3 15.70 -15.29 0.23
N GLU A 4 14.71 -16.17 0.16
CA GLU A 4 13.90 -16.37 -1.05
C GLU A 4 12.88 -15.25 -1.22
N LEU A 5 12.19 -14.84 -0.15
CA LEU A 5 11.28 -13.70 -0.22
C LEU A 5 12.03 -12.42 -0.63
N ASN A 6 13.25 -12.23 -0.10
CA ASN A 6 14.11 -11.12 -0.53
C ASN A 6 14.47 -11.21 -2.02
N GLN A 7 14.68 -12.40 -2.59
CA GLN A 7 14.93 -12.58 -4.02
C GLN A 7 13.70 -12.22 -4.86
N LEU A 8 12.50 -12.61 -4.41
CA LEU A 8 11.24 -12.23 -5.07
C LEU A 8 11.05 -10.71 -5.07
N MET A 9 11.33 -10.04 -3.94
CA MET A 9 11.29 -8.58 -3.85
C MET A 9 12.33 -7.90 -4.72
N MET A 10 13.54 -8.45 -4.83
CA MET A 10 14.54 -7.94 -5.77
C MET A 10 14.11 -8.13 -7.23
N LYS A 11 13.45 -9.25 -7.57
CA LYS A 11 12.93 -9.50 -8.92
C LYS A 11 11.83 -8.49 -9.26
N LEU A 12 10.91 -8.25 -8.32
CA LEU A 12 9.83 -7.27 -8.45
C LEU A 12 10.39 -5.86 -8.63
N GLU A 13 11.35 -5.46 -7.81
CA GLU A 13 11.95 -4.13 -7.91
C GLU A 13 12.69 -3.92 -9.25
N LYS A 14 13.36 -4.95 -9.76
CA LYS A 14 14.04 -4.90 -11.06
C LYS A 14 13.08 -4.80 -12.24
N SER A 15 11.86 -5.31 -12.12
CA SER A 15 10.88 -5.26 -13.21
C SER A 15 10.08 -3.95 -13.26
N ILE A 16 10.21 -3.05 -12.29
CA ILE A 16 9.43 -1.79 -12.19
C ILE A 16 9.41 -0.96 -13.48
N MET A 17 10.52 -0.94 -14.22
CA MET A 17 10.67 -0.15 -15.44
C MET A 17 10.38 -0.95 -16.72
N ASN A 18 10.02 -2.22 -16.59
CA ASN A 18 9.73 -3.07 -17.74
C ASN A 18 8.28 -2.86 -18.21
N GLU A 19 8.04 -3.01 -19.51
CA GLU A 19 6.68 -2.92 -20.08
C GLU A 19 5.76 -4.04 -19.57
N ASP A 20 6.32 -5.18 -19.21
CA ASP A 20 5.62 -6.35 -18.66
C ASP A 20 5.53 -6.34 -17.12
N PHE A 21 5.79 -5.20 -16.47
CA PHE A 21 5.86 -5.09 -15.01
C PHE A 21 4.65 -5.71 -14.30
N ILE A 22 3.44 -5.45 -14.80
CA ILE A 22 2.20 -5.96 -14.20
C ILE A 22 2.12 -7.48 -14.29
N ASP A 23 2.46 -8.06 -15.45
CA ASP A 23 2.43 -9.51 -15.67
C ASP A 23 3.47 -10.20 -14.78
N VAL A 24 4.70 -9.67 -14.73
CA VAL A 24 5.75 -10.17 -13.82
C VAL A 24 5.33 -10.06 -12.36
N THR A 25 4.57 -9.02 -12.00
CA THR A 25 4.08 -8.85 -10.63
C THR A 25 3.01 -9.90 -10.28
N TYR A 26 2.17 -10.31 -11.23
CA TYR A 26 1.23 -11.42 -10.99
C TYR A 26 1.99 -12.72 -10.68
N ASP A 27 2.96 -13.10 -11.51
CA ASP A 27 3.76 -14.32 -11.30
C ASP A 27 4.46 -14.31 -9.93
N ILE A 28 5.05 -13.16 -9.55
CA ILE A 28 5.73 -13.02 -8.27
C ILE A 28 4.75 -13.09 -7.10
N VAL A 29 3.57 -12.47 -7.22
CA VAL A 29 2.55 -12.51 -6.18
C VAL A 29 2.04 -13.95 -5.98
N GLU A 30 1.79 -14.69 -7.05
CA GLU A 30 1.41 -16.11 -6.96
C GLU A 30 2.47 -16.92 -6.19
N GLU A 31 3.75 -16.72 -6.49
CA GLU A 31 4.85 -17.39 -5.78
C GLU A 31 4.95 -16.97 -4.30
N ILE A 32 4.65 -15.72 -3.96
CA ILE A 32 4.62 -15.25 -2.57
C ILE A 32 3.45 -15.90 -1.81
N GLU A 33 2.29 -16.04 -2.44
CA GLU A 33 1.07 -16.56 -1.82
C GLU A 33 1.16 -18.03 -1.43
N GLU A 34 1.98 -18.81 -2.12
CA GLU A 34 2.24 -20.22 -1.79
C GLU A 34 3.11 -20.40 -0.53
N ARG A 35 3.65 -19.31 0.02
CA ARG A 35 4.59 -19.36 1.15
C ARG A 35 3.89 -19.22 2.50
N GLU A 36 4.39 -19.94 3.50
CA GLU A 36 3.93 -19.79 4.89
C GLU A 36 4.21 -18.39 5.47
N ASP A 37 5.26 -17.72 5.00
CA ASP A 37 5.69 -16.38 5.44
C ASP A 37 5.15 -15.25 4.54
N ALA A 38 4.09 -15.49 3.75
CA ALA A 38 3.53 -14.50 2.81
C ALA A 38 3.22 -13.14 3.46
N PHE A 39 2.72 -13.12 4.70
CA PHE A 39 2.43 -11.88 5.43
C PHE A 39 3.65 -10.97 5.58
N GLU A 40 4.86 -11.54 5.65
CA GLU A 40 6.11 -10.77 5.77
C GLU A 40 6.43 -9.97 4.49
N ALA A 41 5.80 -10.29 3.36
CA ALA A 41 5.96 -9.56 2.10
C ALA A 41 5.27 -8.19 2.10
N ILE A 42 4.26 -7.97 2.96
CA ILE A 42 3.48 -6.71 2.98
C ILE A 42 4.39 -5.50 3.24
N GLN A 43 5.31 -5.60 4.20
CA GLN A 43 6.19 -4.49 4.54
C GLN A 43 7.19 -4.15 3.42
N PRO A 44 7.91 -5.13 2.82
CA PRO A 44 8.68 -4.91 1.60
C PRO A 44 7.90 -4.28 0.45
N ILE A 45 6.66 -4.74 0.20
CA ILE A 45 5.79 -4.18 -0.84
C ILE A 45 5.50 -2.70 -0.58
N PHE A 46 5.16 -2.32 0.65
CA PHE A 46 4.95 -0.92 0.99
C PHE A 46 6.23 -0.08 0.84
N LYS A 47 7.39 -0.60 1.28
CA LYS A 47 8.67 0.09 1.06
C LYS A 47 8.97 0.29 -0.43
N LEU A 48 8.57 -0.64 -1.29
CA LEU A 48 8.69 -0.49 -2.73
C LEU A 48 7.81 0.65 -3.26
N MET A 49 6.55 0.73 -2.82
CA MET A 49 5.65 1.83 -3.17
C MET A 49 6.14 3.18 -2.65
N GLU A 50 6.70 3.21 -1.44
CA GLU A 50 7.34 4.40 -0.84
C GLU A 50 8.54 4.86 -1.67
N LYS A 51 9.35 3.93 -2.18
CA LYS A 51 10.54 4.21 -2.99
C LYS A 51 10.20 4.67 -4.42
N TYR A 52 9.10 4.19 -4.97
CA TYR A 52 8.68 4.47 -6.35
C TYR A 52 7.26 5.07 -6.40
N PRO A 53 7.03 6.25 -5.80
CA PRO A 53 5.69 6.81 -5.60
C PRO A 53 4.96 7.15 -6.91
N ASN A 54 5.69 7.35 -8.00
CA ASN A 54 5.16 7.75 -9.31
C ASN A 54 4.86 6.56 -10.23
N ILE A 55 5.16 5.33 -9.81
CA ILE A 55 4.92 4.13 -10.62
C ILE A 55 3.46 3.70 -10.48
N ASN A 56 2.86 3.31 -11.60
CA ASN A 56 1.52 2.74 -11.60
C ASN A 56 1.58 1.24 -11.29
N PHE A 57 1.29 0.88 -10.04
CA PHE A 57 1.18 -0.52 -9.58
C PHE A 57 -0.15 -1.20 -9.95
N GLY A 58 -0.93 -0.61 -10.86
CA GLY A 58 -2.32 -1.00 -11.18
C GLY A 58 -3.34 -0.30 -10.28
N ARG A 59 -4.62 -0.26 -10.68
CA ARG A 59 -5.68 0.45 -9.94
C ARG A 59 -7.03 -0.31 -9.96
N PRO A 60 -7.26 -1.29 -9.06
CA PRO A 60 -6.27 -2.00 -8.23
C PRO A 60 -5.42 -2.97 -9.07
N GLY A 61 -4.19 -3.21 -8.63
CA GLY A 61 -3.27 -4.17 -9.27
C GLY A 61 -2.90 -5.34 -8.37
N PRO A 62 -2.02 -6.25 -8.85
CA PRO A 62 -1.68 -7.50 -8.15
C PRO A 62 -1.18 -7.29 -6.71
N LEU A 63 -0.35 -6.28 -6.47
CA LEU A 63 0.16 -5.98 -5.11
C LEU A 63 -0.96 -5.56 -4.16
N VAL A 64 -1.93 -4.78 -4.63
CA VAL A 64 -3.08 -4.36 -3.82
C VAL A 64 -3.95 -5.57 -3.49
N HIS A 65 -4.27 -6.39 -4.49
CA HIS A 65 -5.05 -7.60 -4.28
C HIS A 65 -4.38 -8.53 -3.27
N PHE A 66 -3.05 -8.71 -3.37
CA PHE A 66 -2.27 -9.50 -2.44
C PHE A 66 -2.40 -8.98 -0.99
N VAL A 67 -2.06 -7.71 -0.74
CA VAL A 67 -2.06 -7.18 0.63
C VAL A 67 -3.47 -7.13 1.24
N GLU A 68 -4.50 -6.91 0.42
CA GLU A 68 -5.90 -6.92 0.87
C GLU A 68 -6.40 -8.31 1.32
N LYS A 69 -5.73 -9.42 0.92
CA LYS A 69 -6.03 -10.75 1.48
C LYS A 69 -5.84 -10.82 2.99
N PHE A 70 -5.02 -9.93 3.54
CA PHE A 70 -4.72 -9.82 4.97
C PHE A 70 -5.55 -8.73 5.67
N TYR A 71 -6.64 -8.26 5.06
CA TYR A 71 -7.56 -7.33 5.70
C TYR A 71 -8.10 -7.90 7.02
N LYS A 72 -8.07 -7.10 8.09
CA LYS A 72 -8.34 -7.48 9.49
C LYS A 72 -7.32 -8.43 10.12
N ASN A 73 -6.20 -8.69 9.43
CA ASN A 73 -5.14 -9.58 9.88
C ASN A 73 -3.77 -8.87 9.92
N GLY A 74 -3.72 -7.56 10.17
CA GLY A 74 -2.46 -6.82 10.39
C GLY A 74 -1.95 -5.99 9.21
N TYR A 75 -2.60 -6.08 8.05
CA TYR A 75 -2.27 -5.29 6.87
C TYR A 75 -2.51 -3.80 7.11
N GLU A 76 -3.62 -3.45 7.76
CA GLU A 76 -4.02 -2.05 7.97
C GLU A 76 -3.00 -1.30 8.83
N GLU A 77 -2.43 -1.96 9.83
CA GLU A 77 -1.39 -1.41 10.69
C GLU A 77 -0.11 -1.15 9.88
N LYS A 78 0.31 -2.09 9.02
CA LYS A 78 1.46 -1.91 8.12
C LYS A 78 1.23 -0.80 7.09
N LEU A 79 0.00 -0.63 6.61
CA LEU A 79 -0.37 0.49 5.73
C LEU A 79 -0.21 1.82 6.45
N VAL A 80 -0.72 1.95 7.67
CA VAL A 80 -0.58 3.18 8.47
C VAL A 80 0.88 3.48 8.78
N GLU A 81 1.69 2.47 9.07
CA GLU A 81 3.15 2.65 9.22
C GLU A 81 3.82 3.16 7.93
N SER A 82 3.38 2.69 6.76
CA SER A 82 3.86 3.18 5.46
C SER A 82 3.52 4.65 5.26
N LEU A 83 2.26 5.01 5.50
CA LEU A 83 1.77 6.38 5.40
C LEU A 83 2.50 7.34 6.36
N LYS A 84 2.87 6.87 7.55
CA LYS A 84 3.68 7.67 8.49
C LYS A 84 5.11 7.92 8.01
N ARG A 85 5.64 7.06 7.11
CA ARG A 85 6.99 7.22 6.54
C ARG A 85 6.96 8.09 5.29
N GLN A 86 6.13 7.71 4.33
CA GLN A 86 6.02 8.39 3.04
C GLN A 86 4.63 8.14 2.45
N PRO A 87 3.68 9.07 2.64
CA PRO A 87 2.42 9.01 1.93
C PRO A 87 2.65 9.04 0.41
N THR A 88 1.92 8.20 -0.31
CA THR A 88 1.91 8.17 -1.78
C THR A 88 0.46 8.22 -2.26
N GLN A 89 0.22 8.66 -3.50
CA GLN A 89 -1.12 8.65 -4.08
C GLN A 89 -1.79 7.28 -3.95
N HIS A 90 -1.00 6.22 -4.14
CA HIS A 90 -1.47 4.84 -4.08
C HIS A 90 -1.85 4.42 -2.65
N THR A 91 -1.00 4.67 -1.66
CA THR A 91 -1.26 4.30 -0.25
C THR A 91 -2.40 5.12 0.37
N VAL A 92 -2.56 6.40 -0.01
CA VAL A 92 -3.70 7.24 0.41
C VAL A 92 -5.02 6.69 -0.16
N TRP A 93 -5.02 6.25 -1.42
CA TRP A 93 -6.19 5.59 -2.01
C TRP A 93 -6.53 4.27 -1.31
N MET A 94 -5.52 3.47 -0.97
CA MET A 94 -5.71 2.24 -0.19
C MET A 94 -6.28 2.54 1.20
N LEU A 95 -5.82 3.60 1.87
CA LEU A 95 -6.39 4.03 3.17
C LEU A 95 -7.89 4.33 3.04
N ASN A 96 -8.30 5.06 1.99
CA ASN A 96 -9.72 5.34 1.79
C ASN A 96 -10.56 4.07 1.60
N ARG A 97 -10.02 3.03 0.94
CA ARG A 97 -10.69 1.72 0.87
C ARG A 97 -10.84 1.07 2.24
N VAL A 98 -9.78 1.13 3.06
CA VAL A 98 -9.82 0.63 4.44
C VAL A 98 -10.87 1.39 5.26
N ILE A 99 -10.97 2.72 5.12
CA ILE A 99 -12.00 3.54 5.78
C ILE A 99 -13.40 3.09 5.34
N ASN A 100 -13.63 2.90 4.04
CA ASN A 100 -14.93 2.46 3.50
C ASN A 100 -15.34 1.06 4.02
N GLY A 101 -14.38 0.18 4.28
CA GLY A 101 -14.63 -1.14 4.87
C GLY A 101 -14.75 -1.16 6.41
N SER A 102 -14.40 -0.06 7.07
CA SER A 102 -14.33 0.03 8.54
C SER A 102 -15.58 0.67 9.15
N GLN A 103 -15.81 0.43 10.44
CA GLN A 103 -16.94 0.98 11.21
C GLN A 103 -16.50 1.37 12.63
N GLY A 104 -17.29 2.24 13.29
CA GLY A 104 -17.05 2.70 14.66
C GLY A 104 -15.66 3.30 14.87
N ASP A 105 -15.06 3.04 16.03
CA ASP A 105 -13.75 3.56 16.43
C ASP A 105 -12.63 3.27 15.43
N ARG A 106 -12.67 2.13 14.72
CA ARG A 106 -11.68 1.82 13.67
C ARG A 106 -11.82 2.77 12.48
N LYS A 107 -13.06 3.09 12.07
CA LYS A 107 -13.29 4.05 10.98
C LYS A 107 -12.77 5.44 11.38
N GLU A 108 -13.11 5.90 12.58
CA GLU A 108 -12.64 7.19 13.12
C GLU A 108 -11.11 7.25 13.19
N TYR A 109 -10.46 6.18 13.66
CA TYR A 109 -9.00 6.07 13.68
C TYR A 109 -8.40 6.29 12.28
N PHE A 110 -8.90 5.61 11.25
CA PHE A 110 -8.36 5.76 9.89
C PHE A 110 -8.68 7.12 9.26
N ILE A 111 -9.80 7.75 9.60
CA ILE A 111 -10.08 9.15 9.22
C ILE A 111 -9.04 10.08 9.85
N ASN A 112 -8.68 9.90 11.13
CA ASN A 112 -7.63 10.69 11.77
C ASN A 112 -6.23 10.46 11.16
N VAL A 113 -6.01 9.32 10.48
CA VAL A 113 -4.79 9.12 9.68
C VAL A 113 -4.78 10.05 8.45
N LEU A 114 -5.92 10.33 7.82
CA LEU A 114 -6.00 11.34 6.74
C LEU A 114 -5.60 12.73 7.26
N ASP A 115 -6.03 13.11 8.46
CA ASP A 115 -5.59 14.36 9.09
C ASP A 115 -4.07 14.43 9.26
N SER A 116 -3.47 13.32 9.68
CA SER A 116 -2.02 13.21 9.83
C SER A 116 -1.28 13.35 8.49
N ILE A 117 -1.88 12.88 7.40
CA ILE A 117 -1.33 13.00 6.03
C ILE A 117 -1.47 14.45 5.53
N ILE A 118 -2.59 15.12 5.79
CA ILE A 118 -2.81 16.52 5.41
C ILE A 118 -1.80 17.44 6.11
N ALA A 119 -1.46 17.13 7.36
CA ALA A 119 -0.46 17.86 8.14
C ALA A 119 1.00 17.43 7.85
N PHE A 120 1.23 16.51 6.90
CA PHE A 120 2.56 15.97 6.64
C PHE A 120 3.49 17.03 6.02
N PRO A 121 4.69 17.27 6.56
CA PRO A 121 5.55 18.35 6.11
C PRO A 121 6.14 18.08 4.72
N ASN A 122 6.13 19.10 3.86
CA ASN A 122 6.69 19.05 2.50
C ASN A 122 6.15 17.90 1.64
N LEU A 123 4.90 17.49 1.85
CA LEU A 123 4.23 16.52 1.01
C LEU A 123 3.76 17.18 -0.30
N ASP A 124 3.69 16.39 -1.36
CA ASP A 124 3.14 16.82 -2.65
C ASP A 124 1.69 17.30 -2.51
N ASP A 125 1.39 18.48 -3.06
CA ASP A 125 0.08 19.13 -3.02
C ASP A 125 -1.03 18.22 -3.59
N GLU A 126 -0.73 17.39 -4.59
CA GLU A 126 -1.70 16.45 -5.16
C GLU A 126 -2.10 15.38 -4.14
N ILE A 127 -1.15 14.92 -3.33
CA ILE A 127 -1.40 13.92 -2.28
C ILE A 127 -2.18 14.55 -1.12
N VAL A 128 -1.83 15.78 -0.72
CA VAL A 128 -2.57 16.54 0.31
C VAL A 128 -4.02 16.80 -0.15
N SER A 129 -4.19 17.21 -1.40
CA SER A 129 -5.51 17.44 -2.01
C SER A 129 -6.34 16.15 -2.06
N LEU A 130 -5.73 15.02 -2.45
CA LEU A 130 -6.38 13.72 -2.45
C LEU A 130 -6.82 13.29 -1.04
N ALA A 131 -5.95 13.43 -0.04
CA ALA A 131 -6.27 13.11 1.34
C ALA A 131 -7.40 14.00 1.88
N SER A 132 -7.37 15.29 1.58
CA SER A 132 -8.41 16.25 1.95
C SER A 132 -9.76 15.92 1.29
N HIS A 133 -9.74 15.56 0.00
CA HIS A 133 -10.92 15.12 -0.73
C HIS A 133 -11.53 13.86 -0.09
N PHE A 134 -10.72 12.85 0.19
CA PHE A 134 -11.23 11.64 0.85
C PHE A 134 -11.76 11.93 2.25
N LYS A 135 -11.11 12.80 3.02
CA LYS A 135 -11.60 13.20 4.33
C LYS A 135 -13.00 13.81 4.23
N SER A 136 -13.23 14.73 3.29
CA SER A 136 -14.55 15.38 3.11
C SER A 136 -15.68 14.43 2.70
N LEU A 137 -15.37 13.20 2.26
CA LEU A 137 -16.39 12.18 1.97
C LEU A 137 -16.90 11.47 3.24
N HIS A 138 -16.22 11.65 4.38
CA HIS A 138 -16.55 11.00 5.65
C HIS A 138 -16.96 11.99 6.75
N GLU A 139 -17.04 13.29 6.44
CA GLU A 139 -17.63 14.34 7.28
C GLU A 139 -19.16 14.38 7.13
#